data_AF-A0A534MSA7-F1
#
_entry.id   AF-A0A534MSA7-F1
#
_cell.length_a   1.000
_cell.length_b   1.000
_cell.length_c   1.000
_cell.angle_alpha   90.00
_cell.angle_beta   90.00
_cell.angle_gamma   90.00
#
_symmetry.space_group_name_H-M   'P 1'
#
loop_
_entity.id
_entity.type
_entity.pdbx_description
1 polymer ?
#
loop_
_entity_poly.entity_id
_entity_poly.type
_entity_poly.pdbx_seq_one_letter_code
_entity_poly.pdbx_strand_id
1 'polypeptide(L)'
;MRRATLPSGRSDPSPLFSSKCSGSVGSRKRGPGRCRTGAKWFTILCNEFHLYQDSARVRGSLGSEVPWATFTWPVISFIRGAYFPEGMPSVADFHDIYEYNWRVLRDYCEALSKIPEDELLKNREATHESLKNIFHHILSVHDGWLNVTAQGGSADPAMREKDFDEVRSMEPLRGYMEKIIAKEKRYLAKLTDKDLDRGVQPEWKTRPHPLRDALLQVTFEQAHHAGELIALLWQIDVEPPEMTWIDVRLLNKGDPGPS
;
A
#
# COMPACT_ATOMS: atom_id res chain seq x y z
N MET A 1 66.61 -18.83 -5.46
CA MET A 1 66.15 -18.72 -6.87
C MET A 1 64.77 -19.37 -6.99
N ARG A 2 63.97 -19.00 -8.01
CA ARG A 2 62.71 -19.67 -8.40
C ARG A 2 63.07 -21.04 -9.10
N ARG A 3 62.18 -22.00 -9.43
CA ARG A 3 60.78 -21.94 -9.90
C ARG A 3 60.17 -23.36 -10.06
N ALA A 4 58.85 -23.51 -9.90
CA ALA A 4 57.94 -24.51 -10.53
C ALA A 4 58.18 -26.05 -10.30
N THR A 5 57.23 -27.00 -10.52
CA THR A 5 55.97 -27.00 -11.31
C THR A 5 54.93 -28.04 -10.79
N LEU A 6 53.63 -27.82 -11.08
CA LEU A 6 52.50 -28.79 -11.08
C LEU A 6 52.49 -29.66 -12.39
N PRO A 7 51.55 -30.60 -12.71
CA PRO A 7 50.18 -30.87 -12.21
C PRO A 7 49.92 -32.40 -11.96
N SER A 8 48.74 -33.07 -12.06
CA SER A 8 47.32 -32.78 -12.42
C SER A 8 46.37 -33.88 -11.87
N GLY A 9 45.03 -33.69 -11.95
CA GLY A 9 44.05 -34.81 -11.86
C GLY A 9 42.63 -34.40 -11.44
N ARG A 10 41.59 -34.77 -12.23
CA ARG A 10 40.15 -34.55 -11.92
C ARG A 10 39.53 -35.80 -11.28
N SER A 11 38.49 -35.63 -10.44
CA SER A 11 37.08 -36.04 -10.73
C SER A 11 36.21 -36.22 -9.47
N ASP A 12 35.05 -35.57 -9.42
CA ASP A 12 33.93 -35.97 -8.56
C ASP A 12 33.30 -37.28 -9.07
N PRO A 13 32.64 -38.04 -8.19
CA PRO A 13 31.18 -38.12 -8.32
C PRO A 13 30.42 -38.11 -6.98
N SER A 14 29.18 -37.59 -7.02
CA SER A 14 28.21 -37.66 -5.93
C SER A 14 27.57 -39.04 -5.77
N PRO A 15 27.07 -39.37 -4.57
CA PRO A 15 25.81 -40.09 -4.40
C PRO A 15 24.84 -39.26 -3.53
N LEU A 16 23.68 -38.85 -4.06
CA LEU A 16 22.44 -39.63 -4.14
C LEU A 16 21.80 -40.00 -2.78
N PHE A 17 20.59 -39.47 -2.60
CA PHE A 17 19.63 -39.69 -1.52
C PHE A 17 19.52 -41.13 -1.01
N SER A 18 19.63 -41.30 0.32
CA SER A 18 18.91 -42.35 1.06
C SER A 18 19.01 -42.13 2.58
N SER A 19 17.95 -41.65 3.22
CA SER A 19 17.67 -42.00 4.62
C SER A 19 16.16 -42.13 4.85
N LYS A 20 15.79 -43.22 5.52
CA LYS A 20 14.39 -43.63 5.76
C LYS A 20 13.89 -42.96 7.05
N CYS A 21 12.72 -42.35 7.01
CA CYS A 21 12.00 -41.98 8.24
C CYS A 21 11.22 -43.19 8.78
N SER A 22 11.85 -44.00 9.63
CA SER A 22 11.16 -44.94 10.51
C SER A 22 10.87 -44.24 11.85
N GLY A 23 9.59 -44.15 12.24
CA GLY A 23 9.18 -43.40 13.42
C GLY A 23 9.55 -44.07 14.76
N SER A 24 9.72 -43.25 15.79
CA SER A 24 9.44 -43.65 17.18
C SER A 24 8.87 -42.44 17.94
N VAL A 25 7.97 -42.72 18.88
CA VAL A 25 7.26 -41.69 19.65
C VAL A 25 8.16 -41.20 20.78
N GLY A 26 8.37 -39.88 20.87
CA GLY A 26 9.17 -39.26 21.92
C GLY A 26 8.78 -37.81 22.17
N SER A 27 8.22 -37.53 23.35
CA SER A 27 7.80 -36.18 23.75
C SER A 27 8.99 -35.22 23.86
N ARG A 28 8.99 -34.15 23.03
CA ARG A 28 9.80 -32.93 23.26
C ARG A 28 9.06 -31.69 22.80
N LYS A 29 9.08 -30.65 23.65
CA LYS A 29 8.56 -29.31 23.38
C LYS A 29 9.21 -28.73 22.11
N ARG A 30 8.42 -28.21 21.18
CA ARG A 30 8.93 -27.40 20.05
C ARG A 30 8.87 -25.93 20.45
N GLY A 31 10.02 -25.25 20.48
CA GLY A 31 10.07 -23.79 20.48
C GLY A 31 9.78 -23.23 19.07
N PRO A 32 9.55 -21.92 18.94
CA PRO A 32 9.23 -21.30 17.65
C PRO A 32 10.45 -21.35 16.70
N GLY A 33 10.33 -22.11 15.62
CA GLY A 33 11.31 -22.12 14.54
C GLY A 33 11.21 -20.83 13.71
N ARG A 34 12.24 -19.98 13.75
CA ARG A 34 12.30 -18.75 12.96
C ARG A 34 12.43 -19.07 11.46
N CYS A 35 11.35 -18.91 10.69
CA CYS A 35 11.43 -18.81 9.23
C CYS A 35 12.08 -17.48 8.82
N ARG A 36 13.41 -17.45 8.74
CA ARG A 36 14.21 -16.22 8.56
C ARG A 36 14.41 -15.78 7.09
N THR A 37 13.59 -16.28 6.17
CA THR A 37 13.77 -16.13 4.71
C THR A 37 12.63 -15.41 3.98
N GLY A 38 11.49 -15.15 4.62
CA GLY A 38 10.35 -14.48 3.97
C GLY A 38 10.55 -12.98 3.68
N ALA A 39 11.20 -12.26 4.61
CA ALA A 39 11.27 -10.79 4.57
C ALA A 39 11.95 -10.19 3.32
N LYS A 40 12.93 -10.88 2.72
CA LYS A 40 13.66 -10.35 1.55
C LYS A 40 12.89 -10.43 0.22
N TRP A 41 11.87 -11.27 0.12
CA TRP A 41 11.09 -11.40 -1.11
C TRP A 41 9.95 -10.39 -1.20
N PHE A 42 9.45 -9.88 -0.06
CA PHE A 42 8.38 -8.90 -0.03
C PHE A 42 8.85 -7.53 -0.56
N THR A 43 10.02 -7.06 -0.12
CA THR A 43 10.59 -5.75 -0.50
C THR A 43 10.84 -5.56 -1.99
N ILE A 44 11.08 -6.65 -2.75
CA ILE A 44 11.41 -6.57 -4.18
C ILE A 44 10.20 -6.18 -5.04
N LEU A 45 8.98 -6.51 -4.60
CA LEU A 45 7.74 -6.08 -5.28
C LEU A 45 7.32 -4.64 -4.94
N CYS A 46 7.72 -4.10 -3.79
CA CYS A 46 7.32 -2.75 -3.35
C CYS A 46 8.01 -1.61 -4.13
N ASN A 47 9.18 -1.86 -4.73
CA ASN A 47 10.09 -0.79 -5.12
C ASN A 47 9.82 -0.18 -6.51
N GLU A 48 9.04 -0.83 -7.38
CA GLU A 48 8.74 -0.29 -8.72
C GLU A 48 7.75 0.90 -8.71
N PHE A 49 6.98 1.08 -7.64
CA PHE A 49 6.01 2.19 -7.57
C PHE A 49 6.63 3.52 -7.10
N HIS A 50 7.66 3.46 -6.25
CA HIS A 50 8.30 4.63 -5.65
C HIS A 50 9.02 5.53 -6.66
N LEU A 51 9.66 4.94 -7.69
CA LEU A 51 10.40 5.66 -8.72
C LEU A 51 9.57 6.68 -9.51
N TYR A 52 8.24 6.60 -9.47
CA TYR A 52 7.38 7.56 -10.17
C TYR A 52 7.21 8.88 -9.39
N GLN A 53 7.08 8.82 -8.06
CA GLN A 53 6.78 10.00 -7.23
C GLN A 53 7.99 10.94 -7.09
N ASP A 54 9.19 10.40 -6.85
CA ASP A 54 10.43 11.21 -6.78
C ASP A 54 10.79 11.88 -8.12
N SER A 55 10.38 11.29 -9.25
CA SER A 55 10.69 11.80 -10.59
C SER A 55 10.06 13.18 -10.92
N ALA A 56 9.16 13.66 -10.07
CA ALA A 56 8.57 14.99 -10.14
C ALA A 56 9.49 16.09 -9.58
N ARG A 57 10.40 15.77 -8.64
CA ARG A 57 11.25 16.76 -7.94
C ARG A 57 12.49 17.20 -8.74
N VAL A 58 12.83 16.51 -9.84
CA VAL A 58 14.12 16.67 -10.55
C VAL A 58 14.01 17.31 -11.95
N ARG A 59 12.82 17.47 -12.53
CA ARG A 59 12.65 18.07 -13.88
C ARG A 59 12.62 19.61 -13.84
N GLY A 60 13.74 20.17 -13.39
CA GLY A 60 14.00 21.61 -13.26
C GLY A 60 15.09 22.18 -14.17
N SER A 61 15.60 21.45 -15.18
CA SER A 61 16.27 22.06 -16.34
C SER A 61 16.44 21.09 -17.51
N LEU A 62 16.12 21.58 -18.72
CA LEU A 62 16.70 21.35 -20.05
C LEU A 62 15.60 21.51 -21.11
N GLY A 63 15.83 22.42 -22.06
CA GLY A 63 14.85 22.79 -23.09
C GLY A 63 15.22 22.31 -24.49
N SER A 64 14.59 22.97 -25.46
CA SER A 64 14.77 22.87 -26.93
C SER A 64 14.36 21.56 -27.63
N GLU A 65 13.19 21.67 -28.29
CA GLU A 65 12.95 21.36 -29.71
C GLU A 65 13.09 19.92 -30.24
N VAL A 66 11.95 19.37 -30.68
CA VAL A 66 11.87 18.32 -31.72
C VAL A 66 10.75 18.71 -32.71
N PRO A 67 10.95 18.60 -34.05
CA PRO A 67 9.98 19.10 -35.02
C PRO A 67 8.65 18.34 -35.09
N TRP A 68 7.62 19.06 -35.51
CA TRP A 68 6.26 18.60 -35.77
C TRP A 68 6.21 17.46 -36.80
N ALA A 69 5.67 16.31 -36.41
CA ALA A 69 5.18 15.30 -37.34
C ALA A 69 3.64 15.34 -37.36
N THR A 70 3.05 15.70 -38.50
CA THR A 70 1.58 15.77 -38.67
C THR A 70 0.97 14.37 -38.68
N PHE A 71 0.59 13.86 -37.50
CA PHE A 71 -0.17 12.63 -37.37
C PHE A 71 -1.67 12.93 -37.40
N THR A 72 -2.31 12.72 -38.55
CA THR A 72 -3.78 12.78 -38.67
C THR A 72 -4.39 11.54 -38.03
N TRP A 73 -4.81 11.67 -36.77
CA TRP A 73 -5.61 10.64 -36.11
C TRP A 73 -6.99 10.51 -36.80
N PRO A 74 -7.46 9.30 -37.09
CA PRO A 74 -8.83 9.11 -37.57
C PRO A 74 -9.81 9.49 -36.46
N VAL A 75 -10.84 10.26 -36.81
CA VAL A 75 -11.94 10.62 -35.91
C VAL A 75 -12.76 9.36 -35.62
N ILE A 76 -12.38 8.62 -34.57
CA ILE A 76 -13.18 7.51 -34.07
C ILE A 76 -14.36 8.10 -33.31
N SER A 77 -15.54 7.93 -33.89
CA SER A 77 -16.83 8.36 -33.37
C SER A 77 -16.99 8.05 -31.89
N PHE A 78 -17.08 9.10 -31.07
CA PHE A 78 -17.75 9.01 -29.77
C PHE A 78 -19.19 8.53 -29.99
N ILE A 79 -19.81 7.92 -28.97
CA ILE A 79 -21.14 7.29 -29.00
C ILE A 79 -21.16 5.90 -29.69
N ARG A 80 -20.85 4.87 -28.92
CA ARG A 80 -21.48 3.55 -29.05
C ARG A 80 -21.61 2.90 -27.67
N GLY A 81 -22.84 2.81 -27.17
CA GLY A 81 -23.30 1.96 -26.07
C GLY A 81 -22.50 1.96 -24.77
N ALA A 82 -23.06 2.55 -23.71
CA ALA A 82 -22.64 2.23 -22.35
C ALA A 82 -22.97 0.76 -22.04
N TYR A 83 -22.03 -0.14 -22.33
CA TYR A 83 -21.96 -1.42 -21.65
C TYR A 83 -21.59 -1.13 -20.19
N PHE A 84 -22.59 -1.15 -19.31
CA PHE A 84 -22.33 -1.45 -17.91
C PHE A 84 -21.89 -2.91 -17.86
N PRO A 85 -20.64 -3.25 -17.51
CA PRO A 85 -20.25 -4.63 -17.37
C PRO A 85 -20.88 -5.15 -16.07
N GLU A 86 -21.76 -6.14 -16.19
CA GLU A 86 -22.17 -6.95 -15.03
C GLU A 86 -20.89 -7.52 -14.39
N GLY A 87 -20.54 -7.03 -13.19
CA GLY A 87 -19.32 -7.44 -12.47
C GLY A 87 -18.37 -6.31 -12.03
N MET A 88 -18.59 -5.05 -12.41
CA MET A 88 -17.83 -3.92 -11.83
C MET A 88 -18.46 -3.44 -10.51
N PRO A 89 -17.67 -3.01 -9.49
CA PRO A 89 -18.20 -2.48 -8.24
C PRO A 89 -19.13 -1.28 -8.44
N SER A 90 -20.25 -1.28 -7.73
CA SER A 90 -21.21 -0.18 -7.61
C SER A 90 -20.81 0.82 -6.52
N VAL A 91 -21.51 1.96 -6.43
CA VAL A 91 -21.35 2.90 -5.31
C VAL A 91 -21.74 2.25 -3.98
N ALA A 92 -22.69 1.30 -3.98
CA ALA A 92 -23.05 0.55 -2.77
C ALA A 92 -21.89 -0.35 -2.29
N ASP A 93 -21.18 -1.01 -3.21
CA ASP A 93 -19.98 -1.79 -2.88
C ASP A 93 -18.87 -0.87 -2.35
N PHE A 94 -18.68 0.30 -2.96
CA PHE A 94 -17.71 1.29 -2.46
C PHE A 94 -18.09 1.87 -1.09
N HIS A 95 -19.38 1.97 -0.73
CA HIS A 95 -19.78 2.31 0.64
C HIS A 95 -19.33 1.23 1.64
N ASP A 96 -19.61 -0.04 1.37
CA ASP A 96 -19.16 -1.16 2.21
C ASP A 96 -17.63 -1.22 2.32
N ILE A 97 -16.92 -1.00 1.20
CA ILE A 97 -15.44 -0.99 1.14
C ILE A 97 -14.86 0.16 1.97
N TYR A 98 -15.41 1.37 1.87
CA TYR A 98 -14.85 2.51 2.60
C TYR A 98 -15.19 2.51 4.09
N GLU A 99 -16.35 1.98 4.50
CA GLU A 99 -16.63 1.79 5.93
C GLU A 99 -15.69 0.76 6.57
N TYR A 100 -15.28 -0.27 5.82
CA TYR A 100 -14.18 -1.17 6.19
C TYR A 100 -12.83 -0.42 6.24
N ASN A 101 -12.43 0.30 5.18
CA ASN A 101 -11.14 1.00 5.11
C ASN A 101 -10.98 1.99 6.27
N TRP A 102 -11.98 2.83 6.53
CA TRP A 102 -11.97 3.81 7.62
C TRP A 102 -11.94 3.19 9.01
N ARG A 103 -12.50 1.98 9.16
CA ARG A 103 -12.39 1.24 10.41
C ARG A 103 -10.96 0.77 10.64
N VAL A 104 -10.36 0.13 9.64
CA VAL A 104 -8.95 -0.30 9.68
C VAL A 104 -8.01 0.90 9.94
N LEU A 105 -8.21 2.05 9.29
CA LEU A 105 -7.42 3.25 9.55
C LEU A 105 -7.47 3.70 11.03
N ARG A 106 -8.67 3.71 11.63
CA ARG A 106 -8.85 4.09 13.04
C ARG A 106 -8.20 3.10 14.00
N ASP A 107 -8.39 1.81 13.77
CA ASP A 107 -7.88 0.76 14.64
C ASP A 107 -6.33 0.72 14.57
N TYR A 108 -5.72 0.92 13.38
CA TYR A 108 -4.27 1.12 13.23
C TYR A 108 -3.77 2.43 13.84
N CYS A 109 -4.50 3.54 13.69
CA CYS A 109 -4.17 4.80 14.36
C CYS A 109 -4.15 4.63 15.89
N GLU A 110 -5.10 3.90 16.45
CA GLU A 110 -5.17 3.59 17.89
C GLU A 110 -4.01 2.69 18.34
N ALA A 111 -3.71 1.61 17.63
CA ALA A 111 -2.60 0.72 17.97
C ALA A 111 -1.25 1.45 17.91
N LEU A 112 -0.98 2.18 16.82
CA LEU A 112 0.25 2.96 16.66
C LEU A 112 0.39 4.07 17.72
N SER A 113 -0.72 4.65 18.19
CA SER A 113 -0.69 5.67 19.26
C SER A 113 -0.29 5.12 20.64
N LYS A 114 -0.23 3.80 20.81
CA LYS A 114 0.21 3.13 22.06
C LYS A 114 1.70 2.76 22.04
N ILE A 115 2.38 2.92 20.91
CA ILE A 115 3.79 2.60 20.74
C ILE A 115 4.65 3.79 21.21
N PRO A 116 5.73 3.57 21.98
CA PRO A 116 6.71 4.61 22.32
C PRO A 116 7.26 5.35 21.10
N GLU A 117 7.51 6.67 21.22
CA GLU A 117 7.96 7.51 20.09
C GLU A 117 9.23 6.97 19.42
N ASP A 118 10.18 6.45 20.19
CA ASP A 118 11.44 5.91 19.68
C ASP A 118 11.24 4.67 18.81
N GLU A 119 10.41 3.71 19.20
CA GLU A 119 10.08 2.54 18.37
C GLU A 119 9.12 2.87 17.21
N LEU A 120 8.30 3.92 17.35
CA LEU A 120 7.38 4.41 16.32
C LEU A 120 8.12 5.14 15.17
N LEU A 121 9.15 5.93 15.51
CA LEU A 121 9.97 6.70 14.56
C LEU A 121 11.18 5.94 14.01
N LYS A 122 11.53 4.80 14.60
CA LYS A 122 12.66 3.94 14.20
C LYS A 122 12.59 3.59 12.71
N ASN A 123 13.66 3.86 11.97
CA ASN A 123 13.84 3.31 10.63
C ASN A 123 14.02 1.77 10.72
N ARG A 124 13.25 1.04 9.91
CA ARG A 124 13.20 -0.42 9.80
C ARG A 124 13.47 -0.92 8.37
N GLU A 125 14.00 -0.05 7.50
CA GLU A 125 14.28 -0.31 6.08
C GLU A 125 13.02 -0.74 5.28
N ALA A 126 11.86 -0.22 5.67
CA ALA A 126 10.60 -0.32 4.94
C ALA A 126 10.46 0.83 3.92
N THR A 127 9.46 0.76 3.03
CA THR A 127 9.21 1.76 1.96
C THR A 127 9.23 3.22 2.43
N HIS A 128 8.64 3.50 3.59
CA HIS A 128 8.66 4.82 4.22
C HIS A 128 9.47 4.87 5.52
N GLU A 129 10.44 3.97 5.68
CA GLU A 129 11.37 3.85 6.82
C GLU A 129 10.71 3.40 8.15
N SER A 130 9.72 4.13 8.66
CA SER A 130 9.17 3.95 10.02
C SER A 130 7.66 3.67 10.05
N LEU A 131 7.18 3.09 11.17
CA LEU A 131 5.77 2.77 11.40
C LEU A 131 4.86 4.00 11.22
N LYS A 132 5.25 5.15 11.79
CA LYS A 132 4.51 6.42 11.64
C LYS A 132 4.52 6.93 10.21
N ASN A 133 5.64 6.84 9.51
CA ASN A 133 5.75 7.34 8.13
C ASN A 133 4.90 6.51 7.16
N ILE A 134 4.87 5.18 7.31
CA ILE A 134 3.99 4.32 6.51
C ILE A 134 2.52 4.70 6.75
N PHE A 135 2.11 4.90 8.01
CA PHE A 135 0.74 5.36 8.31
C PHE A 135 0.45 6.77 7.74
N HIS A 136 1.40 7.71 7.83
CA HIS A 136 1.26 9.03 7.23
C HIS A 136 1.14 8.94 5.69
N HIS A 137 1.89 8.05 5.03
CA HIS A 137 1.76 7.79 3.60
C HIS A 137 0.36 7.31 3.23
N ILE A 138 -0.21 6.35 3.97
CA ILE A 138 -1.59 5.87 3.74
C ILE A 138 -2.58 7.05 3.77
N LEU A 139 -2.48 7.94 4.76
CA LEU A 139 -3.35 9.14 4.82
C LEU A 139 -3.13 10.07 3.62
N SER A 140 -1.89 10.26 3.18
CA SER A 140 -1.55 11.08 2.01
C SER A 140 -2.02 10.50 0.67
N VAL A 141 -2.13 9.16 0.56
CA VAL A 141 -2.74 8.45 -0.57
C VAL A 141 -4.25 8.71 -0.62
N HIS A 142 -4.95 8.51 0.50
CA HIS A 142 -6.38 8.84 0.65
C HIS A 142 -6.67 10.30 0.26
N ASP A 143 -5.97 11.23 0.89
CA ASP A 143 -6.16 12.65 0.64
C ASP A 143 -5.77 13.06 -0.78
N GLY A 144 -4.69 12.50 -1.32
CA GLY A 144 -4.20 12.81 -2.67
C GLY A 144 -5.16 12.37 -3.78
N TRP A 145 -5.65 11.13 -3.73
CA TRP A 145 -6.54 10.60 -4.75
C TRP A 145 -7.98 11.09 -4.61
N LEU A 146 -8.54 11.12 -3.39
CA LEU A 146 -9.98 11.35 -3.22
C LEU A 146 -10.31 12.80 -2.89
N ASN A 147 -9.51 13.46 -2.06
CA ASN A 147 -9.78 14.84 -1.67
C ASN A 147 -9.16 15.83 -2.68
N VAL A 148 -7.85 15.77 -2.90
CA VAL A 148 -7.15 16.65 -3.85
C VAL A 148 -7.62 16.37 -5.28
N THR A 149 -7.46 15.13 -5.76
CA THR A 149 -7.71 14.83 -7.17
C THR A 149 -9.20 14.71 -7.51
N ALA A 150 -9.97 13.91 -6.77
CA ALA A 150 -11.37 13.66 -7.14
C ALA A 150 -12.36 14.76 -6.70
N GLN A 151 -12.00 15.58 -5.69
CA GLN A 151 -12.81 16.67 -5.12
C GLN A 151 -12.17 18.08 -5.21
N GLY A 152 -10.96 18.24 -5.73
CA GLY A 152 -10.34 19.55 -5.99
C GLY A 152 -9.61 20.21 -4.82
N GLY A 153 -9.29 19.51 -3.73
CA GLY A 153 -8.42 20.04 -2.67
C GLY A 153 -8.29 19.14 -1.44
N SER A 154 -7.24 19.30 -0.64
CA SER A 154 -7.01 18.48 0.57
C SER A 154 -8.15 18.59 1.60
N ALA A 155 -8.25 17.62 2.51
CA ALA A 155 -9.01 17.73 3.74
C ALA A 155 -8.29 18.59 4.80
N ASP A 156 -6.95 18.72 4.72
CA ASP A 156 -6.13 19.55 5.61
C ASP A 156 -4.84 20.01 4.91
N PRO A 157 -4.88 21.10 4.11
CA PRO A 157 -3.72 21.56 3.34
C PRO A 157 -2.46 21.79 4.19
N ALA A 158 -2.62 22.40 5.38
CA ALA A 158 -1.53 22.69 6.30
C ALA A 158 -0.90 21.44 6.95
N MET A 159 -1.58 20.29 6.87
CA MET A 159 -1.01 19.01 7.25
C MET A 159 -0.35 18.31 6.05
N ARG A 160 -0.99 18.36 4.87
CA ARG A 160 -0.49 17.79 3.62
C ARG A 160 0.85 18.38 3.18
N GLU A 161 1.08 19.66 3.46
CA GLU A 161 2.32 20.38 3.12
C GLU A 161 3.53 19.99 4.00
N LYS A 162 3.33 19.20 5.08
CA LYS A 162 4.41 18.82 5.98
C LYS A 162 5.21 17.62 5.47
N ASP A 163 6.53 17.74 5.53
CA ASP A 163 7.42 16.59 5.38
C ASP A 163 7.20 15.59 6.52
N PHE A 164 7.52 14.31 6.27
CA PHE A 164 7.29 13.24 7.24
C PHE A 164 7.96 13.49 8.60
N ASP A 165 9.15 14.09 8.63
CA ASP A 165 9.92 14.33 9.86
C ASP A 165 9.40 15.48 10.72
N GLU A 166 8.63 16.42 10.15
CA GLU A 166 7.93 17.47 10.90
C GLU A 166 6.79 16.90 11.75
N VAL A 167 6.36 15.67 11.47
CA VAL A 167 5.25 14.99 12.12
C VAL A 167 5.79 13.87 13.01
N ARG A 168 6.07 14.18 14.28
CA ARG A 168 6.74 13.23 15.19
C ARG A 168 5.81 12.26 15.93
N SER A 169 4.51 12.53 16.00
CA SER A 169 3.55 11.74 16.80
C SER A 169 2.29 11.39 16.02
N MET A 170 1.50 10.46 16.56
CA MET A 170 0.23 10.03 15.98
C MET A 170 -0.92 11.02 16.19
N GLU A 171 -0.79 12.02 17.07
CA GLU A 171 -1.89 12.94 17.42
C GLU A 171 -2.27 13.88 16.26
N PRO A 172 -1.33 14.55 15.57
CA PRO A 172 -1.64 15.29 14.34
C PRO A 172 -2.19 14.39 13.23
N LEU A 173 -1.66 13.17 13.09
CA LEU A 173 -2.12 12.19 12.10
C LEU A 173 -3.55 11.71 12.37
N ARG A 174 -3.95 11.55 13.64
CA ARG A 174 -5.33 11.26 14.03
C ARG A 174 -6.26 12.40 13.63
N GLY A 175 -5.87 13.65 13.88
CA GLY A 175 -6.62 14.83 13.46
C GLY A 175 -6.78 14.92 11.94
N TYR A 176 -5.73 14.61 11.18
CA TYR A 176 -5.74 14.56 9.72
C TYR A 176 -6.65 13.44 9.18
N MET A 177 -6.49 12.22 9.72
CA MET A 177 -7.31 11.05 9.38
C MET A 177 -8.80 11.34 9.53
N GLU A 178 -9.25 11.92 10.65
CA GLU A 178 -10.68 12.21 10.83
C GLU A 178 -11.19 13.30 9.87
N LYS A 179 -10.37 14.29 9.50
CA LYS A 179 -10.72 15.27 8.45
C LYS A 179 -10.86 14.60 7.08
N ILE A 180 -9.94 13.71 6.72
CA ILE A 180 -9.98 12.88 5.50
C ILE A 180 -11.27 12.06 5.47
N ILE A 181 -11.50 11.21 6.48
CA ILE A 181 -12.67 10.32 6.57
C ILE A 181 -13.97 11.13 6.49
N ALA A 182 -14.06 12.25 7.20
CA ALA A 182 -15.25 13.10 7.15
C ALA A 182 -15.49 13.71 5.76
N LYS A 183 -14.44 14.00 4.98
CA LYS A 183 -14.55 14.52 3.61
C LYS A 183 -14.91 13.42 2.63
N GLU A 184 -14.24 12.27 2.68
CA GLU A 184 -14.56 11.09 1.86
C GLU A 184 -15.99 10.60 2.10
N LYS A 185 -16.47 10.55 3.35
CA LYS A 185 -17.85 10.15 3.66
C LYS A 185 -18.90 11.09 3.06
N ARG A 186 -18.64 12.40 3.05
CA ARG A 186 -19.49 13.40 2.36
C ARG A 186 -19.40 13.34 0.84
N TYR A 187 -18.34 12.75 0.30
CA TYR A 187 -18.13 12.58 -1.13
C TYR A 187 -18.84 11.34 -1.66
N LEU A 188 -18.57 10.16 -1.06
CA LEU A 188 -19.22 8.90 -1.41
C LEU A 188 -20.74 8.99 -1.32
N ALA A 189 -21.28 9.62 -0.28
CA ALA A 189 -22.72 9.83 -0.10
C ALA A 189 -23.41 10.70 -1.17
N LYS A 190 -22.67 11.26 -2.13
CA LYS A 190 -23.18 12.02 -3.27
C LYS A 190 -22.97 11.33 -4.62
N LEU A 191 -22.21 10.23 -4.66
CA LEU A 191 -21.92 9.53 -5.90
C LEU A 191 -23.12 8.70 -6.36
N THR A 192 -23.23 8.56 -7.67
CA THR A 192 -24.07 7.58 -8.35
C THR A 192 -23.19 6.65 -9.19
N ASP A 193 -23.69 5.50 -9.62
CA ASP A 193 -22.89 4.57 -10.45
C ASP A 193 -22.37 5.21 -11.75
N LYS A 194 -23.03 6.28 -12.23
CA LYS A 194 -22.59 7.05 -13.40
C LYS A 194 -21.33 7.88 -13.12
N ASP A 195 -21.10 8.29 -11.88
CA ASP A 195 -19.93 9.07 -11.48
C ASP A 195 -18.65 8.22 -11.41
N LEU A 196 -18.80 6.89 -11.26
CA LEU A 196 -17.68 5.96 -11.15
C LEU A 196 -16.82 5.87 -12.43
N ASP A 197 -17.40 6.19 -13.58
CA ASP A 197 -16.70 6.22 -14.88
C ASP A 197 -16.17 7.63 -15.23
N ARG A 198 -16.38 8.62 -14.35
CA ARG A 198 -15.80 9.96 -14.50
C ARG A 198 -14.28 9.88 -14.45
N GLY A 199 -13.62 10.54 -15.40
CA GLY A 199 -12.18 10.73 -15.38
C GLY A 199 -11.71 11.57 -14.19
N VAL A 200 -10.77 11.03 -13.44
CA VAL A 200 -9.95 11.73 -12.43
C VAL A 200 -8.48 11.61 -12.83
N GLN A 201 -7.73 12.71 -12.75
CA GLN A 201 -6.31 12.75 -13.12
C GLN A 201 -5.52 13.46 -12.04
N PRO A 202 -4.74 12.74 -11.20
CA PRO A 202 -3.82 13.39 -10.29
C PRO A 202 -2.66 13.99 -11.08
N GLU A 203 -2.03 15.04 -10.54
CA GLU A 203 -0.90 15.74 -11.17
C GLU A 203 0.28 14.82 -11.53
N TRP A 204 0.48 13.73 -10.75
CA TRP A 204 1.51 12.71 -10.97
C TRP A 204 1.08 11.58 -11.93
N LYS A 205 0.01 11.74 -12.72
CA LYS A 205 -0.35 10.80 -13.80
C LYS A 205 -0.59 11.55 -15.11
N THR A 206 -0.13 10.96 -16.21
CA THR A 206 -0.15 11.57 -17.55
C THR A 206 -1.50 11.45 -18.28
N ARG A 207 -2.46 10.70 -17.72
CA ARG A 207 -3.79 10.46 -18.29
C ARG A 207 -4.86 10.37 -17.20
N PRO A 208 -6.13 10.67 -17.50
CA PRO A 208 -7.22 10.40 -16.58
C PRO A 208 -7.48 8.89 -16.43
N HIS A 209 -7.98 8.54 -15.25
CA HIS A 209 -8.42 7.20 -14.85
C HIS A 209 -9.89 7.28 -14.40
N PRO A 210 -10.71 6.24 -14.58
CA PRO A 210 -12.04 6.16 -13.97
C PRO A 210 -11.98 6.37 -12.45
N LEU A 211 -12.99 7.03 -11.87
CA LEU A 211 -13.10 7.23 -10.42
C LEU A 211 -13.11 5.90 -9.65
N ARG A 212 -13.74 4.84 -10.21
CA ARG A 212 -13.68 3.48 -9.64
C ARG A 212 -12.25 2.95 -9.48
N ASP A 213 -11.36 3.26 -10.42
CA ASP A 213 -9.97 2.80 -10.37
C ASP A 213 -9.21 3.56 -9.28
N ALA A 214 -9.51 4.85 -9.06
CA ALA A 214 -8.94 5.62 -7.96
C ALA A 214 -9.43 5.13 -6.58
N LEU A 215 -10.71 4.76 -6.46
CA LEU A 215 -11.28 4.18 -5.24
C LEU A 215 -10.65 2.80 -4.92
N LEU A 216 -10.46 1.97 -5.94
CA LEU A 216 -9.76 0.69 -5.79
C LEU A 216 -8.26 0.88 -5.50
N GLN A 217 -7.58 1.82 -6.16
CA GLN A 217 -6.18 2.15 -5.91
C GLN A 217 -5.96 2.47 -4.43
N VAL A 218 -6.73 3.41 -3.87
CA VAL A 218 -6.62 3.80 -2.45
C VAL A 218 -6.85 2.61 -1.52
N THR A 219 -7.85 1.76 -1.82
CA THR A 219 -8.14 0.55 -1.05
C THR A 219 -6.96 -0.44 -1.06
N PHE A 220 -6.36 -0.69 -2.22
CA PHE A 220 -5.25 -1.63 -2.35
C PHE A 220 -3.92 -1.08 -1.82
N GLU A 221 -3.67 0.23 -1.95
CA GLU A 221 -2.52 0.92 -1.34
C GLU A 221 -2.61 0.87 0.20
N GLN A 222 -3.79 1.12 0.78
CA GLN A 222 -4.01 0.93 2.22
C GLN A 222 -3.73 -0.51 2.64
N ALA A 223 -4.27 -1.51 1.92
CA ALA A 223 -4.05 -2.91 2.24
C ALA A 223 -2.57 -3.33 2.10
N HIS A 224 -1.87 -2.81 1.09
CA HIS A 224 -0.44 -3.03 0.86
C HIS A 224 0.41 -2.53 2.05
N HIS A 225 0.24 -1.26 2.41
CA HIS A 225 0.99 -0.65 3.51
C HIS A 225 0.54 -1.12 4.90
N ALA A 226 -0.73 -1.53 5.08
CA ALA A 226 -1.16 -2.24 6.29
C ALA A 226 -0.44 -3.59 6.43
N GLY A 227 -0.20 -4.32 5.33
CA GLY A 227 0.63 -5.52 5.32
C GLY A 227 2.08 -5.27 5.75
N GLU A 228 2.66 -4.12 5.39
CA GLU A 228 3.97 -3.70 5.91
C GLU A 228 3.89 -3.41 7.41
N LEU A 229 2.89 -2.65 7.88
CA LEU A 229 2.68 -2.36 9.30
C LEU A 229 2.56 -3.66 10.13
N ILE A 230 1.78 -4.65 9.68
CA ILE A 230 1.69 -5.98 10.30
C ILE A 230 3.08 -6.60 10.48
N ALA A 231 3.87 -6.65 9.40
CA ALA A 231 5.19 -7.26 9.42
C ALA A 231 6.16 -6.54 10.36
N LEU A 232 5.99 -5.23 10.58
CA LEU A 232 6.80 -4.43 11.50
C LEU A 232 6.30 -4.51 12.96
N LEU A 233 4.99 -4.62 13.20
CA LEU A 233 4.41 -4.81 14.53
C LEU A 233 4.82 -6.16 15.14
N TRP A 234 4.80 -7.23 14.34
CA TRP A 234 5.34 -8.54 14.76
C TRP A 234 6.85 -8.55 15.05
N GLN A 235 7.63 -7.57 14.57
CA GLN A 235 9.06 -7.46 14.93
C GLN A 235 9.29 -6.91 16.34
N ILE A 236 8.27 -6.28 16.94
CA ILE A 236 8.31 -5.70 18.29
C ILE A 236 7.33 -6.42 19.23
N ASP A 237 6.92 -7.64 18.89
CA ASP A 237 6.00 -8.48 19.65
C ASP A 237 4.64 -7.79 19.96
N VAL A 238 4.18 -6.90 19.07
CA VAL A 238 2.86 -6.25 19.12
C VAL A 238 1.91 -6.95 18.13
N GLU A 239 0.73 -7.31 18.62
CA GLU A 239 -0.33 -7.87 17.76
C GLU A 239 -0.95 -6.75 16.91
N PRO A 240 -1.01 -6.89 15.57
CA PRO A 240 -1.68 -5.93 14.71
C PRO A 240 -3.20 -5.92 14.91
N PRO A 241 -3.87 -4.79 14.63
CA PRO A 241 -5.33 -4.77 14.54
C PRO A 241 -5.87 -5.65 13.42
N GLU A 242 -7.08 -6.15 13.63
CA GLU A 242 -7.81 -6.91 12.63
C GLU A 242 -8.02 -6.11 11.34
N MET A 243 -7.80 -6.76 10.20
CA MET A 243 -7.98 -6.22 8.86
C MET A 243 -8.50 -7.24 7.84
N THR A 244 -9.00 -8.41 8.26
CA THR A 244 -9.77 -9.24 7.34
C THR A 244 -11.07 -8.52 6.95
N TRP A 245 -11.46 -8.66 5.68
CA TRP A 245 -12.73 -8.14 5.19
C TRP A 245 -13.94 -8.66 5.98
N ILE A 246 -13.88 -9.93 6.39
CA ILE A 246 -14.99 -10.65 7.03
C ILE A 246 -15.21 -10.11 8.45
N ASP A 247 -14.18 -10.20 9.30
CA ASP A 247 -14.32 -9.90 10.72
C ASP A 247 -14.52 -8.39 10.96
N VAL A 248 -13.86 -7.52 10.18
CA VAL A 248 -14.08 -6.06 10.25
C VAL A 248 -15.50 -5.68 9.79
N ARG A 249 -16.09 -6.35 8.80
CA ARG A 249 -17.51 -6.10 8.43
C ARG A 249 -18.50 -6.60 9.47
N LEU A 250 -18.22 -7.72 10.15
CA LEU A 250 -19.05 -8.18 11.27
C LEU A 250 -18.99 -7.18 12.43
N LEU A 251 -17.78 -6.74 12.79
CA LEU A 251 -17.55 -5.70 13.80
C LEU A 251 -18.27 -4.38 13.46
N ASN A 252 -18.27 -3.95 12.21
CA ASN A 252 -19.01 -2.75 11.77
C ASN A 252 -20.54 -2.90 11.86
N LYS A 253 -21.06 -4.14 11.85
CA LYS A 253 -22.49 -4.45 12.06
C LYS A 253 -22.83 -4.66 13.55
N GLY A 254 -21.86 -4.54 14.45
CA GLY A 254 -22.04 -4.77 15.88
C GLY A 254 -22.01 -6.26 16.29
N ASP A 255 -21.48 -7.14 15.43
CA ASP A 255 -21.27 -8.55 15.74
C ASP A 255 -19.77 -8.82 15.93
N PRO A 256 -19.26 -8.88 17.18
CA PRO A 256 -17.85 -9.09 17.48
C PRO A 256 -17.47 -10.57 17.61
N GLY A 257 -18.33 -11.50 17.21
CA GLY A 257 -18.01 -12.93 17.21
C GLY A 257 -16.93 -13.29 16.17
N PRO A 258 -16.12 -14.34 16.41
CA PRO A 258 -15.26 -14.89 15.38
C PRO A 258 -16.10 -15.52 14.26
N SER A 259 -15.62 -15.40 13.02
CA SER A 259 -16.23 -16.00 11.82
C SER A 259 -16.00 -17.52 11.66
#